data_AF-A0A2V7YXH9-F1
#
_entry.id   AF-A0A2V7YXH9-F1
#
_cell.length_a   1.000
_cell.length_b   1.000
_cell.length_c   1.000
_cell.angle_alpha   90.00
_cell.angle_beta   90.00
_cell.angle_gamma   90.00
#
_symmetry.space_group_name_H-M   'P 1'
#
loop_
_entity.id
_entity.type
_entity.pdbx_description
1 polymer ?
#
loop_
_entity_poly.entity_id
_entity_poly.type
_entity_poly.pdbx_seq_one_letter_code
_entity_poly.pdbx_strand_id
1 'polypeptide(L)' 'MDRFGRAPAESDIQRHFLVSAPSVNQMMQMLERRGFITRLPGVPRSIRICIDLAAGAR' A
#
# COMPACT_ATOMS: atom_id res chain seq x y z
N MET A 1 -11.80 14.85 -12.48
CA MET A 1 -11.94 14.45 -11.06
C MET A 1 -11.58 12.98 -11.01
N ASP A 2 -10.28 12.67 -10.86
CA ASP A 2 -9.74 11.32 -11.12
C ASP A 2 -8.71 10.93 -10.04
N ARG A 3 -8.84 11.50 -8.83
CA ARG A 3 -7.81 11.40 -7.77
C ARG A 3 -7.79 10.03 -7.08
N PHE A 4 -8.84 9.23 -7.24
CA PHE A 4 -9.00 7.94 -6.57
C PHE A 4 -9.37 6.87 -7.60
N GLY A 5 -8.73 5.70 -7.54
CA GLY A 5 -8.90 4.59 -8.50
C GLY A 5 -7.59 3.99 -9.02
N ARG A 6 -6.45 4.66 -8.79
CA ARG A 6 -5.11 4.10 -9.05
C ARG A 6 -4.39 3.85 -7.73
N ALA A 7 -3.63 2.76 -7.65
CA ALA A 7 -2.78 2.49 -6.51
C ALA A 7 -1.80 3.67 -6.28
N PRO A 8 -1.63 4.15 -5.03
CA PRO A 8 -0.70 5.22 -4.72
C PRO A 8 0.75 4.78 -4.94
N ALA A 9 1.64 5.73 -5.24
CA ALA A 9 3.07 5.49 -5.11
C ALA A 9 3.50 5.67 -3.64
N GLU A 10 4.68 5.14 -3.28
CA GLU A 10 5.23 5.30 -1.92
C GLU A 10 5.39 6.78 -1.52
N SER A 11 5.71 7.67 -2.48
CA SER A 11 5.79 9.12 -2.23
C SER A 11 4.42 9.77 -1.93
N ASP A 12 3.34 9.26 -2.52
CA ASP A 12 1.99 9.75 -2.22
C ASP A 12 1.63 9.44 -0.75
N ILE A 13 2.00 8.23 -0.29
CA ILE A 13 1.79 7.76 1.08
C ILE A 13 2.66 8.55 2.05
N GLN A 14 3.91 8.81 1.69
CA GLN A 14 4.81 9.68 2.46
C GLN A 14 4.17 11.04 2.73
N ARG A 15 3.63 11.69 1.69
CA ARG A 15 3.01 13.01 1.77
C ARG A 15 1.67 12.99 2.51
N HIS A 16 0.89 11.93 2.33
CA HIS A 16 -0.43 11.82 2.95
C HIS A 16 -0.35 11.54 4.44
N PHE A 17 0.52 10.61 4.85
CA PHE A 17 0.68 10.21 6.26
C PHE A 17 1.78 10.99 6.98
N LEU A 18 2.49 11.90 6.30
CA LEU A 18 3.57 12.73 6.85
C LEU A 18 4.68 11.90 7.52
N VAL A 19 4.97 10.73 6.95
CA VAL A 19 6.02 9.80 7.43
C VAL A 19 7.24 9.88 6.53
N SER A 20 8.38 9.37 6.98
CA SER A 20 9.62 9.33 6.19
C SER A 20 9.58 8.22 5.13
N ALA A 21 10.32 8.38 4.02
CA ALA A 21 10.51 7.34 3.00
C ALA A 21 10.87 5.95 3.56
N PRO A 22 11.84 5.80 4.49
CA PRO A 22 12.15 4.50 5.09
C PRO A 22 10.98 3.91 5.88
N SER A 23 10.18 4.74 6.57
CA SER A 23 8.99 4.28 7.30
C SER A 23 7.92 3.74 6.36
N VAL A 24 7.69 4.40 5.21
CA VAL A 24 6.80 3.88 4.16
C VAL A 24 7.30 2.54 3.66
N ASN A 25 8.60 2.43 3.36
CA ASN A 25 9.16 1.19 2.86
C ASN A 25 9.01 0.05 3.88
N GLN A 26 9.30 0.30 5.16
CA GLN A 26 9.12 -0.67 6.24
C GLN A 26 7.65 -1.09 6.39
N MET A 27 6.72 -0.13 6.33
CA MET A 27 5.27 -0.38 6.34
C MET A 27 4.88 -1.32 5.20
N MET A 28 5.31 -1.03 3.97
CA MET A 28 5.00 -1.86 2.80
C MET A 28 5.51 -3.29 2.95
N GLN A 29 6.76 -3.45 3.39
CA GLN A 29 7.32 -4.78 3.63
C GLN A 29 6.53 -5.54 4.71
N MET A 30 6.08 -4.85 5.77
CA MET A 30 5.32 -5.50 6.84
C MET A 30 3.93 -5.93 6.37
N LEU A 31 3.25 -5.09 5.59
CA LEU A 31 1.93 -5.40 5.03
C LEU A 31 2.02 -6.57 4.03
N GLU A 32 3.06 -6.60 3.20
CA GLU A 32 3.31 -7.71 2.26
C GLU A 32 3.60 -9.01 3.00
N ARG A 33 4.50 -8.99 3.99
CA ARG A 33 4.79 -10.18 4.82
C ARG A 33 3.57 -10.72 5.56
N ARG A 34 2.63 -9.84 5.93
CA ARG A 34 1.35 -10.23 6.58
C ARG A 34 0.29 -10.68 5.57
N GLY A 35 0.57 -10.63 4.27
CA GLY A 35 -0.38 -11.02 3.23
C GLY A 35 -1.51 -10.02 3.00
N PHE A 36 -1.42 -8.80 3.54
CA PHE A 36 -2.46 -7.78 3.37
C PHE A 36 -2.38 -7.09 2.02
N ILE A 37 -1.18 -7.03 1.42
CA ILE A 37 -0.93 -6.45 0.11
C ILE A 37 0.04 -7.31 -0.71
N THR A 38 0.11 -7.05 -2.00
CA THR A 38 1.20 -7.47 -2.89
C THR A 38 1.71 -6.28 -3.70
N ARG A 39 3.01 -6.23 -4.03
CA ARG A 39 3.62 -5.19 -4.87
C ARG A 39 4.73 -5.78 -5.75
N LEU A 40 5.05 -5.08 -6.82
CA LEU A 40 6.28 -5.33 -7.58
C LEU A 40 7.38 -4.40 -7.04
N PRO A 41 8.55 -4.91 -6.63
CA PRO A 41 9.65 -4.10 -6.11
C PRO A 41 10.16 -3.13 -7.18
N GLY A 42 10.37 -1.87 -6.80
CA GLY A 42 10.85 -0.83 -7.71
C GLY A 42 9.83 -0.33 -8.74
N VAL A 43 8.62 -0.92 -8.80
CA VAL A 43 7.59 -0.49 -9.75
C VAL A 43 6.59 0.43 -9.05
N PRO A 44 6.48 1.70 -9.48
CA PRO A 44 5.55 2.64 -8.87
C PRO A 44 4.10 2.21 -9.14
N ARG A 45 3.23 2.40 -8.15
CA ARG A 45 1.77 2.17 -8.26
C ARG A 45 1.39 0.71 -8.57
N SER A 46 2.17 -0.25 -8.06
CA SER A 46 1.91 -1.69 -8.19
C SER A 46 1.28 -2.33 -6.95
N ILE A 47 0.94 -1.54 -5.93
CA ILE A 47 0.34 -2.05 -4.70
C ILE A 47 -1.06 -2.57 -5.01
N ARG A 48 -1.33 -3.82 -4.66
CA ARG A 48 -2.67 -4.42 -4.69
C ARG A 48 -3.03 -4.90 -3.30
N ILE A 49 -4.29 -4.71 -2.93
CA ILE A 49 -4.85 -5.19 -1.67
C ILE A 49 -5.21 -6.67 -1.81
N CYS A 50 -4.81 -7.50 -0.85
CA CYS A 50 -5.04 -8.94 -0.83
C CYS A 50 -6.04 -9.38 0.25
N ILE A 51 -6.63 -8.45 0.99
CA ILE A 51 -7.66 -8.79 1.97
C ILE A 51 -8.99 -9.08 1.28
N ASP A 52 -9.62 -10.18 1.69
CA ASP A 52 -11.02 -10.42 1.42
C ASP A 52 -11.84 -9.58 2.40
N LEU A 53 -12.59 -8.61 1.88
CA LEU A 53 -13.45 -7.74 2.70
C LEU A 53 -14.68 -8.48 3.26
N ALA A 54 -14.97 -9.70 2.78
CA ALA A 54 -16.09 -10.52 3.27
C ALA A 54 -15.71 -11.37 4.50
N ALA A 55 -14.43 -11.70 4.71
CA ALA A 55 -13.94 -12.55 5.79
C ALA A 55 -13.94 -11.90 7.18
N GLY A 56 -14.25 -10.60 7.28
CA GLY A 56 -14.37 -9.86 8.55
C GLY A 56 -15.78 -9.85 9.16
N ALA A 57 -16.78 -10.44 8.50
CA ALA A 57 -18.15 -10.55 9.00
C ALA A 57 -18.37 -11.95 9.62
N ARG A 58 -17.68 -12.25 10.72
CA ARG A 58 -17.96 -13.40 11.56
C ARG A 58 -18.03 -12.99 13.02
#